data_AF-A0A4Z0H963-F1
#
_entry.id   AF-A0A4Z0H963-F1
#
_cell.length_a   1.000
_cell.length_b   1.000
_cell.length_c   1.000
_cell.angle_alpha   90.00
_cell.angle_beta   90.00
_cell.angle_gamma   90.00
#
_symmetry.space_group_name_H-M   'P 1'
#
loop_
_entity.id
_entity.type
_entity.pdbx_description
1 polymer ?
#
loop_
_entity_poly.entity_id
_entity_poly.type
_entity_poly.pdbx_seq_one_letter_code
_entity_poly.pdbx_strand_id
1 'polypeptide(L)'
;MTEVRVTRPRWRNRSRLAQADLVTHRSLHLLTWAGPLAIMACLATGTVRDSPAPLALLLLIGALAVAQGMSGTAVLRGELGRSPGTGPVFPRAGSAALGTGPVVPSAGAAGRRRLVTGGVLLAGTIGWVLSLSWAGGIQHSGIVPVMLAAAGVPFLVPHALPVSARTAATAQLLVATTSGAGLALAGGGPRAGLRAFLVVIAVNGWLACAVRGSARMLRALAELTAAREARARLAAAEERLRLGREMHEALGRRLAVIALNCELAVQLAHQGSPAAVERMAEVQRIAQDSQQEVRDMTCGCREPDARTGLVAYHARRRLADPRQAGCENRHAAARIGRQRGWL
;
A
#
# COMPACT_ATOMS: atom_id res chain seq x y z
N MET A 1 -26.22 0.84 -28.47
CA MET A 1 -25.53 1.24 -27.23
C MET A 1 -25.52 0.05 -26.29
N THR A 2 -24.42 -0.71 -26.28
CA THR A 2 -24.24 -1.87 -25.40
C THR A 2 -23.79 -1.40 -24.03
N GLU A 3 -24.66 -1.62 -23.04
CA GLU A 3 -24.40 -1.39 -21.62
C GLU A 3 -23.23 -2.28 -21.18
N VAL A 4 -22.02 -1.71 -21.03
CA VAL A 4 -20.89 -2.41 -20.40
C VAL A 4 -21.23 -2.55 -18.92
N ARG A 5 -21.89 -3.65 -18.58
CA ARG A 5 -22.19 -4.04 -17.21
C ARG A 5 -20.86 -4.39 -16.54
N VAL A 6 -20.22 -3.40 -15.90
CA VAL A 6 -18.99 -3.58 -15.13
C VAL A 6 -19.30 -4.51 -13.96
N THR A 7 -19.13 -5.81 -14.19
CA THR A 7 -19.25 -6.83 -13.15
C THR A 7 -18.13 -6.57 -12.15
N ARG A 8 -18.49 -6.14 -10.94
CA ARG A 8 -17.52 -5.89 -9.88
C ARG A 8 -16.72 -7.17 -9.66
N PRO A 9 -15.38 -7.18 -9.80
CA PRO A 9 -14.60 -8.41 -9.70
C PRO A 9 -14.81 -9.02 -8.31
N ARG A 10 -15.15 -10.33 -8.28
CA ARG A 10 -15.29 -11.13 -7.06
C ARG A 10 -14.04 -10.94 -6.19
N TRP A 11 -14.21 -10.81 -4.88
CA TRP A 11 -13.19 -10.49 -3.86
C TRP A 11 -11.82 -11.15 -4.07
N ARG A 12 -11.82 -12.40 -4.55
CA ARG A 12 -10.65 -13.25 -4.79
C ARG A 12 -9.73 -12.79 -5.95
N ASN A 13 -10.23 -11.97 -6.88
CA ASN A 13 -9.46 -11.46 -8.04
C ASN A 13 -8.83 -10.06 -7.81
N ARG A 14 -8.99 -9.48 -6.62
CA ARG A 14 -8.40 -8.17 -6.31
C ARG A 14 -6.98 -8.32 -5.78
N SER A 15 -6.10 -7.38 -6.13
CA SER A 15 -4.77 -7.29 -5.51
C SER A 15 -4.88 -7.14 -3.99
N ARG A 16 -3.87 -7.62 -3.24
CA ARG A 16 -3.88 -7.55 -1.76
C ARG A 16 -4.08 -6.13 -1.24
N LEU A 17 -3.54 -5.13 -1.93
CA LEU A 17 -3.73 -3.71 -1.62
C LEU A 17 -5.20 -3.29 -1.80
N ALA A 18 -5.86 -3.71 -2.88
CA ALA A 18 -7.27 -3.40 -3.12
C ALA A 18 -8.21 -4.13 -2.14
N GLN A 19 -7.82 -5.31 -1.64
CA GLN A 19 -8.54 -5.98 -0.56
C GLN A 19 -8.37 -5.22 0.77
N ALA A 20 -7.14 -4.82 1.12
CA ALA A 20 -6.86 -4.04 2.33
C ALA A 20 -7.60 -2.69 2.33
N ASP A 21 -7.65 -2.02 1.18
CA ASP A 21 -8.36 -0.76 1.00
C ASP A 21 -9.88 -0.92 1.21
N LEU A 22 -10.48 -1.96 0.61
CA LEU A 22 -11.90 -2.28 0.83
C LEU A 22 -12.23 -2.61 2.29
N VAL A 23 -11.36 -3.38 2.96
CA VAL A 23 -11.54 -3.72 4.37
C VAL A 23 -11.46 -2.46 5.23
N THR A 24 -10.51 -1.57 4.94
CA THR A 24 -10.35 -0.28 5.62
C THR A 24 -11.55 0.62 5.40
N HIS A 25 -12.08 0.65 4.18
CA HIS A 25 -13.29 1.41 3.88
C HIS A 25 -14.50 0.88 4.64
N ARG A 26 -14.70 -0.45 4.64
CA ARG A 26 -15.80 -1.09 5.37
C ARG A 26 -15.67 -0.91 6.88
N SER A 27 -14.47 -1.01 7.43
CA SER A 27 -14.23 -0.80 8.87
C SER A 27 -14.50 0.65 9.29
N LEU A 28 -14.15 1.64 8.47
CA LEU A 28 -14.47 3.05 8.75
C LEU A 28 -15.98 3.31 8.75
N HIS A 29 -16.74 2.73 7.81
CA HIS A 29 -18.21 2.82 7.82
C HIS A 29 -18.81 2.16 9.06
N LEU A 30 -18.34 0.96 9.42
CA LEU A 30 -18.79 0.26 10.64
C LEU A 30 -18.47 1.08 11.90
N LEU A 31 -17.28 1.67 11.96
CA LEU A 31 -16.84 2.48 13.08
C LEU A 31 -17.67 3.76 13.24
N THR A 32 -18.10 4.37 12.13
CA THR A 32 -18.99 5.53 12.15
C THR A 32 -20.35 5.21 12.78
N TRP A 33 -20.85 3.99 12.59
CA TRP A 33 -22.11 3.52 13.18
C TRP A 33 -21.96 2.96 14.60
N ALA A 34 -20.75 2.66 15.06
CA ALA A 34 -20.50 2.14 16.40
C ALA A 34 -20.95 3.13 17.51
N GLY A 35 -20.75 4.43 17.32
CA GLY A 35 -21.21 5.48 18.25
C GLY A 35 -22.74 5.50 18.44
N PRO A 36 -23.53 5.64 17.37
CA PRO A 36 -24.99 5.62 17.43
C PRO A 36 -25.53 4.32 18.03
N LEU A 37 -24.96 3.17 17.66
CA LEU A 37 -25.35 1.89 18.24
C LEU A 37 -25.05 1.82 19.75
N ALA A 38 -23.91 2.36 20.19
CA ALA A 38 -23.59 2.45 21.61
C ALA A 38 -24.57 3.38 22.37
N ILE A 39 -24.98 4.50 21.76
CA ILE A 39 -26.02 5.39 22.34
C ILE A 39 -27.35 4.63 22.46
N MET A 40 -27.77 3.93 21.41
CA MET A 40 -29.01 3.13 21.44
C MET A 40 -28.96 2.02 22.50
N ALA A 41 -27.81 1.35 22.65
CA ALA A 41 -27.61 0.37 23.70
C ALA A 41 -27.67 0.99 25.11
N CYS A 42 -27.09 2.18 25.30
CA CYS A 42 -27.20 2.91 26.57
C CYS A 42 -28.64 3.31 26.87
N LEU A 43 -29.40 3.79 25.89
CA LEU A 43 -30.82 4.14 26.05
C LEU A 43 -31.69 2.93 26.44
N ALA A 44 -31.28 1.71 26.08
CA ALA A 44 -31.97 0.47 26.43
C ALA A 44 -31.65 -0.05 27.85
N THR A 45 -30.68 0.56 28.57
CA THR A 45 -30.33 0.14 29.93
C THR A 45 -31.40 0.54 30.95
N GLY A 46 -31.64 -0.30 31.97
CA GLY A 46 -32.64 -0.05 33.01
C GLY A 46 -32.43 1.28 33.75
N THR A 47 -31.18 1.68 33.97
CA THR A 47 -30.82 2.98 34.56
C THR A 47 -31.40 4.18 33.81
N VAL A 48 -31.44 4.13 32.48
CA VAL A 48 -32.01 5.20 31.64
C VAL A 48 -33.50 5.00 31.44
N ARG A 49 -33.95 3.76 31.33
CA ARG A 49 -35.36 3.41 31.09
C ARG A 49 -36.26 3.68 32.31
N ASP A 50 -35.73 3.46 33.51
CA ASP A 50 -36.44 3.65 34.79
C ASP A 50 -36.32 5.09 35.30
N SER A 51 -35.62 5.96 34.56
CA SER A 51 -35.49 7.39 34.88
C SER A 51 -36.83 8.11 34.68
N PRO A 52 -37.13 9.15 35.49
CA PRO A 52 -38.36 9.95 35.34
C PRO A 52 -38.37 10.88 34.12
N ALA A 53 -37.39 10.72 33.20
CA ALA A 53 -37.23 11.58 32.05
C ALA A 53 -38.35 11.35 31.01
N PRO A 54 -38.81 12.40 30.31
CA PRO A 54 -39.85 12.26 29.31
C PRO A 54 -39.37 11.39 28.13
N LEU A 55 -40.20 10.43 27.71
CA LEU A 55 -39.93 9.52 26.58
C LEU A 55 -39.52 10.26 25.29
N ALA A 56 -40.08 11.45 25.07
CA ALA A 56 -39.73 12.31 23.95
C ALA A 56 -38.23 12.64 23.89
N LEU A 57 -37.58 12.80 25.05
CA LEU A 57 -36.17 13.13 25.15
C LEU A 57 -35.28 11.92 24.76
N LEU A 58 -35.67 10.72 25.17
CA LEU A 58 -34.99 9.47 24.77
C LEU A 58 -35.09 9.24 23.25
N LEU A 59 -36.28 9.43 22.67
CA LEU A 59 -36.49 9.30 21.23
C LEU A 59 -35.67 10.31 20.43
N LEU A 60 -35.58 11.55 20.93
CA LEU A 60 -34.84 12.62 20.26
C LEU A 60 -33.32 12.39 20.28
N ILE A 61 -32.77 11.85 21.38
CA ILE A 61 -31.37 11.41 21.43
C ILE A 61 -31.10 10.30 20.41
N GLY A 62 -31.98 9.30 20.33
CA GLY A 62 -31.87 8.22 19.34
C GLY A 62 -31.92 8.74 17.90
N ALA A 63 -32.87 9.63 17.60
CA ALA A 63 -33.02 10.24 16.28
C ALA A 63 -31.78 11.07 15.87
N LEU A 64 -31.25 11.89 16.79
CA LEU A 64 -30.03 12.65 16.56
C LEU A 64 -28.81 11.75 16.38
N ALA A 65 -28.70 10.64 17.11
CA ALA A 65 -27.62 9.68 16.95
C ALA A 65 -27.65 9.03 15.55
N VAL A 66 -28.83 8.66 15.05
CA VAL A 66 -28.99 8.16 13.68
C VAL A 66 -28.65 9.23 12.66
N ALA A 67 -29.11 10.47 12.84
CA ALA A 67 -28.77 11.60 11.98
C ALA A 67 -27.26 11.89 11.94
N GLN A 68 -26.58 11.78 13.09
CA GLN A 68 -25.12 11.86 13.18
C GLN A 68 -24.45 10.74 12.37
N GLY A 69 -24.89 9.49 12.52
CA GLY A 69 -24.38 8.35 11.74
C GLY A 69 -24.54 8.57 10.22
N MET A 70 -25.72 9.02 9.79
CA MET A 70 -25.97 9.37 8.38
C MET A 70 -25.04 10.48 7.89
N SER A 71 -24.89 11.56 8.66
CA SER A 71 -23.99 12.66 8.32
C SER A 71 -22.52 12.22 8.21
N GLY A 72 -22.07 11.36 9.14
CA GLY A 72 -20.72 10.79 9.13
C GLY A 72 -20.47 9.94 7.89
N THR A 73 -21.43 9.08 7.50
CA THR A 73 -21.30 8.31 6.25
C THR A 73 -21.33 9.20 5.01
N ALA A 74 -22.04 10.33 5.04
CA ALA A 74 -22.08 11.28 3.92
C ALA A 74 -20.75 12.05 3.78
N VAL A 75 -20.11 12.41 4.90
CA VAL A 75 -18.74 12.97 4.91
C VAL A 75 -17.77 11.93 4.36
N LEU A 76 -17.79 10.73 4.91
CA LEU A 76 -16.90 9.64 4.51
C LEU A 76 -17.06 9.32 3.01
N ARG A 77 -18.31 9.24 2.50
CA ARG A 77 -18.58 9.10 1.06
C ARG A 77 -18.13 10.28 0.21
N GLY A 78 -18.19 11.51 0.73
CA GLY A 78 -17.71 12.69 0.01
C GLY A 78 -16.19 12.72 -0.14
N GLU A 79 -15.46 12.28 0.88
CA GLU A 79 -14.01 12.17 0.87
C GLU A 79 -13.54 10.97 0.02
N LEU A 80 -14.22 9.83 0.12
CA LEU A 80 -13.86 8.60 -0.60
C LEU A 80 -14.39 8.56 -2.04
N GLY A 81 -15.53 9.21 -2.32
CA GLY A 81 -16.16 9.26 -3.64
C GLY A 81 -15.43 10.15 -4.65
N ARG A 82 -14.45 10.95 -4.23
CA ARG A 82 -13.59 11.72 -5.13
C ARG A 82 -12.55 10.88 -5.88
N SER A 83 -12.43 9.57 -5.63
CA SER A 83 -11.53 8.69 -6.41
C SER A 83 -12.18 7.39 -6.89
N PRO A 84 -12.80 7.40 -8.08
CA PRO A 84 -12.75 6.27 -8.99
C PRO A 84 -11.59 6.49 -9.96
N GLY A 85 -10.35 6.16 -9.56
CA GLY A 85 -9.23 6.02 -10.51
C GLY A 85 -7.91 6.74 -10.21
N THR A 86 -7.79 7.55 -9.15
CA THR A 86 -6.53 8.24 -8.82
C THR A 86 -5.99 7.82 -7.46
N GLY A 87 -4.96 6.95 -7.48
CA GLY A 87 -4.05 6.70 -6.36
C GLY A 87 -4.64 6.07 -5.11
N PRO A 88 -3.81 5.69 -4.12
CA PRO A 88 -4.29 5.25 -2.82
C PRO A 88 -5.22 6.32 -2.21
N VAL A 89 -6.20 5.88 -1.42
CA VAL A 89 -7.14 6.69 -0.61
C VAL A 89 -6.47 7.80 0.21
N PHE A 90 -5.15 7.72 0.33
CA PHE A 90 -4.31 8.70 0.95
C PHE A 90 -3.68 9.60 -0.10
N PRO A 91 -4.02 10.91 -0.12
CA PRO A 91 -3.34 11.84 -1.00
C PRO A 91 -1.84 11.72 -0.78
N ARG A 92 -1.06 11.74 -1.87
CA ARG A 92 0.38 12.03 -1.85
C ARG A 92 0.56 13.38 -1.17
N ALA A 93 0.61 13.39 0.15
CA ALA A 93 1.04 14.55 0.92
C ALA A 93 2.57 14.58 0.87
N GLY A 94 3.11 14.75 -0.34
CA GLY A 94 4.53 15.02 -0.56
C GLY A 94 5.01 16.35 0.02
N SER A 95 4.12 17.14 0.63
CA SER A 95 4.46 18.46 1.21
C SER A 95 4.11 18.64 2.69
N ALA A 96 3.42 17.69 3.34
CA ALA A 96 2.98 17.87 4.73
C ALA A 96 3.81 17.10 5.77
N ALA A 97 4.77 16.28 5.33
CA ALA A 97 5.60 15.51 6.25
C ALA A 97 6.70 16.35 6.93
N LEU A 98 7.04 17.53 6.40
CA LEU A 98 8.12 18.38 6.92
C LEU A 98 7.76 19.88 7.09
N GLY A 99 6.52 20.31 6.83
CA GLY A 99 6.14 21.73 6.83
C GLY A 99 4.99 22.06 7.76
N THR A 100 5.22 23.01 8.65
CA THR A 100 4.33 23.70 9.61
C THR A 100 3.18 24.50 8.97
N GLY A 101 2.59 24.02 7.88
CA GLY A 101 1.43 24.67 7.25
C GLY A 101 0.11 24.01 7.66
N PRO A 102 -0.95 24.77 7.99
CA PRO A 102 -2.27 24.19 8.10
C PRO A 102 -2.65 23.62 6.73
N VAL A 103 -2.81 22.29 6.65
CA VAL A 103 -3.57 21.66 5.57
C VAL A 103 -5.02 22.10 5.78
N VAL A 104 -5.33 23.33 5.36
CA VAL A 104 -6.71 23.77 5.18
C VAL A 104 -7.25 22.83 4.11
N PRO A 105 -8.27 22.01 4.40
CA PRO A 105 -8.87 21.24 3.34
C PRO A 105 -9.37 22.26 2.32
N SER A 106 -8.91 22.15 1.07
CA SER A 106 -9.56 22.79 -0.08
C SER A 106 -10.92 22.15 -0.35
N ALA A 107 -11.66 21.84 0.73
CA ALA A 107 -13.05 21.56 0.75
C ALA A 107 -13.74 22.84 0.28
N GLY A 108 -14.08 22.90 -1.01
CA GLY A 108 -15.02 23.89 -1.52
C GLY A 108 -16.27 23.96 -0.64
N ALA A 109 -17.12 24.97 -0.83
CA ALA A 109 -18.26 25.28 0.04
C ALA A 109 -19.08 24.07 0.54
N ALA A 110 -19.19 23.01 -0.28
CA ALA A 110 -19.83 21.74 0.07
C ALA A 110 -19.19 20.98 1.26
N GLY A 111 -17.86 20.95 1.39
CA GLY A 111 -17.18 20.27 2.50
C GLY A 111 -17.24 21.06 3.80
N ARG A 112 -17.13 22.40 3.73
CA ARG A 112 -17.37 23.28 4.88
C ARG A 112 -18.81 23.16 5.40
N ARG A 113 -19.80 23.07 4.51
CA ARG A 113 -21.20 22.84 4.91
C ARG A 113 -21.38 21.53 5.67
N ARG A 114 -20.76 20.45 5.22
CA ARG A 114 -20.83 19.13 5.88
C ARG A 114 -20.19 19.12 7.26
N LEU A 115 -19.05 19.80 7.40
CA LEU A 115 -18.36 20.02 8.69
C LEU A 115 -19.27 20.75 9.68
N VAL A 116 -19.88 21.88 9.26
CA VAL A 116 -20.78 22.66 10.11
C VAL A 116 -22.00 21.83 10.51
N THR A 117 -22.64 21.12 9.57
CA THR A 117 -23.79 20.26 9.91
C THR A 117 -23.42 19.15 10.90
N GLY A 118 -22.26 18.52 10.75
CA GLY A 118 -21.81 17.48 11.70
C GLY A 118 -21.48 18.04 13.08
N GLY A 119 -20.86 19.22 13.14
CA GLY A 119 -20.56 19.92 14.40
C GLY A 119 -21.82 20.36 15.15
N VAL A 120 -22.81 20.88 14.43
CA VAL A 120 -24.12 21.25 15.00
C VAL A 120 -24.85 20.02 15.53
N LEU A 121 -24.85 18.91 14.78
CA LEU A 121 -25.45 17.65 15.24
C LEU A 121 -24.74 17.11 16.50
N LEU A 122 -23.40 17.21 16.57
CA LEU A 122 -22.62 16.82 17.75
C LEU A 122 -22.93 17.69 18.97
N ALA A 123 -22.97 19.01 18.79
CA ALA A 123 -23.34 19.93 19.87
C ALA A 123 -24.77 19.64 20.36
N GLY A 124 -25.70 19.36 19.45
CA GLY A 124 -27.07 18.98 19.76
C GLY A 124 -27.16 17.66 20.54
N THR A 125 -26.42 16.62 20.15
CA THR A 125 -26.42 15.35 20.90
C THR A 125 -25.79 15.48 22.28
N ILE A 126 -24.68 16.22 22.41
CA ILE A 126 -24.08 16.51 23.72
C ILE A 126 -25.08 17.27 24.60
N GLY A 127 -25.70 18.33 24.08
CA GLY A 127 -26.69 19.12 24.81
C GLY A 127 -27.88 18.28 25.30
N TRP A 128 -28.40 17.40 24.47
CA TRP A 128 -29.49 16.49 24.88
C TRP A 128 -29.10 15.37 25.81
N VAL A 129 -27.89 14.83 25.71
CA VAL A 129 -27.38 13.88 26.71
C VAL A 129 -27.20 14.57 28.07
N LEU A 130 -26.74 15.83 28.08
CA LEU A 130 -26.65 16.62 29.32
C LEU A 130 -28.03 16.97 29.89
N SER A 131 -29.00 17.30 29.02
CA SER A 131 -30.39 17.52 29.44
C SER A 131 -31.02 16.25 30.01
N LEU A 132 -30.76 15.07 29.42
CA LEU A 132 -31.17 13.78 29.97
C LEU A 132 -30.54 13.54 31.34
N SER A 133 -29.25 13.84 31.45
CA SER A 133 -28.51 13.66 32.71
C SER A 133 -29.14 14.45 33.84
N TRP A 134 -29.50 15.70 33.58
CA TRP A 134 -30.12 16.59 34.56
C TRP A 134 -31.57 16.18 34.87
N ALA A 135 -32.40 15.94 33.85
CA ALA A 135 -33.82 15.61 34.04
C ALA A 135 -34.06 14.19 34.60
N GLY A 136 -33.20 13.23 34.25
CA GLY A 136 -33.30 11.85 34.71
C GLY A 136 -32.60 11.56 36.04
N GLY A 137 -31.88 12.52 36.62
CA GLY A 137 -31.14 12.33 37.87
C GLY A 137 -29.94 11.37 37.76
N ILE A 138 -29.53 11.01 36.53
CA ILE A 138 -28.48 10.01 36.26
C ILE A 138 -27.07 10.61 36.23
N GLN A 139 -26.87 11.84 36.73
CA GLN A 139 -25.58 12.54 36.69
C GLN A 139 -24.40 11.81 37.37
N HIS A 140 -24.66 10.93 38.33
CA HIS A 140 -23.64 10.14 39.01
C HIS A 140 -23.35 8.80 38.33
N SER A 141 -24.22 8.38 37.41
CA SER A 141 -24.10 7.12 36.69
C SER A 141 -22.85 7.09 35.80
N GLY A 142 -22.27 5.90 35.62
CA GLY A 142 -21.15 5.71 34.70
C GLY A 142 -21.55 5.80 33.22
N ILE A 143 -22.85 5.84 32.91
CA ILE A 143 -23.38 5.72 31.55
C ILE A 143 -23.31 7.05 30.80
N VAL A 144 -23.52 8.19 31.48
CA VAL A 144 -23.49 9.51 30.85
C VAL A 144 -22.12 9.81 30.19
N PRO A 145 -20.96 9.59 30.85
CA PRO A 145 -19.65 9.67 30.20
C PRO A 145 -19.52 8.81 28.94
N VAL A 146 -20.09 7.61 28.93
CA VAL A 146 -20.04 6.68 27.78
C VAL A 146 -20.90 7.21 26.62
N MET A 147 -22.10 7.73 26.91
CA MET A 147 -22.96 8.34 25.89
C MET A 147 -22.30 9.58 25.26
N LEU A 148 -21.66 10.43 26.07
CA LEU A 148 -20.92 11.60 25.59
C LEU A 148 -19.72 11.21 24.72
N ALA A 149 -18.99 10.15 25.10
CA ALA A 149 -17.89 9.65 24.29
C ALA A 149 -18.39 9.06 22.95
N ALA A 150 -19.48 8.29 22.99
CA ALA A 150 -20.11 7.70 21.81
C ALA A 150 -20.67 8.74 20.83
N ALA A 151 -21.18 9.87 21.32
CA ALA A 151 -21.64 10.99 20.49
C ALA A 151 -20.51 11.61 19.66
N GLY A 152 -19.28 11.60 20.17
CA GLY A 152 -18.09 12.13 19.49
C GLY A 152 -17.62 11.28 18.30
N VAL A 153 -17.84 9.96 18.33
CA VAL A 153 -17.24 9.00 17.38
C VAL A 153 -17.60 9.27 15.91
N PRO A 154 -18.87 9.49 15.53
CA PRO A 154 -19.26 9.65 14.12
C PRO A 154 -18.70 10.91 13.47
N PHE A 155 -18.36 11.91 14.27
CA PHE A 155 -17.84 13.19 13.79
C PHE A 155 -16.32 13.24 13.92
N LEU A 156 -15.76 12.98 15.10
CA LEU A 156 -14.32 13.19 15.35
C LEU A 156 -13.44 12.22 14.55
N VAL A 157 -13.89 10.98 14.31
CA VAL A 157 -13.06 9.95 13.66
C VAL A 157 -12.93 10.17 12.15
N PRO A 158 -14.00 10.35 11.36
CA PRO A 158 -13.87 10.64 9.93
C PRO A 158 -13.14 11.96 9.67
N HIS A 159 -13.35 12.96 10.51
CA HIS A 159 -12.73 14.28 10.35
C HIS A 159 -11.27 14.32 10.84
N ALA A 160 -10.80 13.35 11.63
CA ALA A 160 -9.40 13.25 12.03
C ALA A 160 -8.45 12.87 10.88
N LEU A 161 -8.98 12.35 9.76
CA LEU A 161 -8.20 11.93 8.58
C LEU A 161 -7.75 13.11 7.68
N PRO A 162 -8.61 14.07 7.29
CA PRO A 162 -8.24 15.15 6.38
C PRO A 162 -7.51 16.32 7.05
N VAL A 163 -7.69 16.54 8.36
CA VAL A 163 -7.12 17.70 9.06
C VAL A 163 -5.79 17.40 9.73
N SER A 164 -5.00 18.44 10.00
CA SER A 164 -3.73 18.30 10.71
C SER A 164 -3.92 17.65 12.10
N ALA A 165 -2.89 16.94 12.58
CA ALA A 165 -2.94 16.29 13.89
C ALA A 165 -3.23 17.28 15.03
N ARG A 166 -2.70 18.52 14.92
CA ARG A 166 -2.91 19.61 15.87
C ARG A 166 -4.37 20.06 15.90
N THR A 167 -4.95 20.38 14.74
CA THR A 167 -6.37 20.81 14.65
C THR A 167 -7.36 19.77 15.15
N ALA A 168 -7.07 18.49 14.97
CA ALA A 168 -7.92 17.45 15.53
C ALA A 168 -7.74 17.29 17.04
N ALA A 169 -6.49 17.39 17.54
CA ALA A 169 -6.23 17.32 18.97
C ALA A 169 -6.91 18.49 19.70
N THR A 170 -6.88 19.71 19.13
CA THR A 170 -7.61 20.86 19.68
C THR A 170 -9.12 20.64 19.63
N ALA A 171 -9.67 20.11 18.54
CA ALA A 171 -11.11 19.80 18.45
C ALA A 171 -11.53 18.74 19.47
N GLN A 172 -10.72 17.69 19.66
CA GLN A 172 -10.96 16.66 20.67
C GLN A 172 -10.91 17.21 22.08
N LEU A 173 -9.93 18.08 22.37
CA LEU A 173 -9.81 18.74 23.67
C LEU A 173 -11.01 19.64 23.94
N LEU A 174 -11.47 20.41 22.95
CA LEU A 174 -12.66 21.27 23.06
C LEU A 174 -13.91 20.43 23.35
N VAL A 175 -14.13 19.33 22.62
CA VAL A 175 -15.28 18.44 22.85
C VAL A 175 -15.20 17.78 24.23
N ALA A 176 -14.03 17.26 24.63
CA ALA A 176 -13.85 16.65 25.94
C ALA A 176 -14.10 17.66 27.08
N THR A 177 -13.59 18.88 26.94
CA THR A 177 -13.77 19.96 27.92
C THR A 177 -15.23 20.37 28.01
N THR A 178 -15.90 20.55 26.88
CA THR A 178 -17.33 20.92 26.83
C THR A 178 -18.21 19.84 27.47
N SER A 179 -17.96 18.57 27.15
CA SER A 179 -18.68 17.43 27.75
C SER A 179 -18.44 17.31 29.25
N GLY A 180 -17.19 17.46 29.70
CA GLY A 180 -16.83 17.38 31.11
C GLY A 180 -17.38 18.55 31.94
N ALA A 181 -17.20 19.78 31.45
CA ALA A 181 -17.74 20.98 32.09
C ALA A 181 -19.27 20.96 32.11
N GLY A 182 -19.91 20.57 30.99
CA GLY A 182 -21.36 20.45 30.90
C GLY A 182 -21.93 19.47 31.92
N LEU A 183 -21.30 18.30 32.11
CA LEU A 183 -21.76 17.32 33.10
C LEU A 183 -21.53 17.79 34.55
N ALA A 184 -20.43 18.50 34.82
CA ALA A 184 -20.19 19.08 36.13
C ALA A 184 -21.25 20.13 36.49
N LEU A 185 -21.61 20.99 35.52
CA LEU A 185 -22.62 22.04 35.67
C LEU A 185 -24.05 21.48 35.71
N ALA A 186 -24.31 20.33 35.08
CA ALA A 186 -25.60 19.63 35.13
C ALA A 186 -25.87 18.89 36.46
N GLY A 187 -25.14 19.22 37.54
CA GLY A 187 -25.38 18.66 38.88
C GLY A 187 -24.58 17.38 39.21
N GLY A 188 -23.75 16.87 38.30
CA GLY A 188 -22.87 15.71 38.58
C GLY A 188 -21.64 16.04 39.44
N GLY A 189 -21.34 17.32 39.61
CA GLY A 189 -20.19 17.79 40.36
C GLY A 189 -18.84 17.55 39.66
N PRO A 190 -17.73 17.98 40.28
CA PRO A 190 -16.42 18.00 39.62
C PRO A 190 -15.88 16.59 39.31
N ARG A 191 -16.18 15.60 40.14
CA ARG A 191 -15.73 14.21 39.91
C ARG A 191 -16.43 13.58 38.70
N ALA A 192 -17.73 13.81 38.50
CA ALA A 192 -18.43 13.30 37.32
C ALA A 192 -17.96 14.01 36.04
N GLY A 193 -17.77 15.32 36.09
CA GLY A 193 -17.22 16.09 34.97
C GLY A 193 -15.81 15.63 34.56
N LEU A 194 -14.93 15.39 35.53
CA LEU A 194 -13.59 14.86 35.28
C LEU A 194 -13.64 13.45 34.64
N ARG A 195 -14.52 12.57 35.13
CA ARG A 195 -14.74 11.25 34.51
C ARG A 195 -15.20 11.38 33.06
N ALA A 196 -16.15 12.27 32.77
CA ALA A 196 -16.61 12.52 31.39
C ALA A 196 -15.48 13.05 30.50
N PHE A 197 -14.69 14.02 30.98
CA PHE A 197 -13.53 14.54 30.25
C PHE A 197 -12.55 13.41 29.89
N LEU A 198 -12.15 12.60 30.87
CA LEU A 198 -11.18 11.52 30.69
C LEU A 198 -11.70 10.43 29.75
N VAL A 199 -12.96 10.02 29.88
CA VAL A 199 -13.56 8.99 29.01
C VAL A 199 -13.69 9.51 27.58
N VAL A 200 -14.16 10.74 27.39
CA VAL A 200 -14.33 11.34 26.05
C VAL A 200 -12.98 11.47 25.35
N ILE A 201 -11.95 12.01 26.03
CA ILE A 201 -10.63 12.19 25.43
C ILE A 201 -9.93 10.86 25.18
N ALA A 202 -10.04 9.89 26.10
CA ALA A 202 -9.41 8.59 25.95
C ALA A 202 -10.01 7.82 24.77
N VAL A 203 -11.34 7.70 24.69
CA VAL A 203 -12.02 6.93 23.63
C VAL A 203 -11.81 7.59 22.27
N ASN A 204 -12.11 8.88 22.13
CA ASN A 204 -12.00 9.57 20.84
C ASN A 204 -10.55 9.79 20.42
N GLY A 205 -9.66 10.09 21.36
CA GLY A 205 -8.23 10.25 21.13
C GLY A 205 -7.57 8.95 20.69
N TRP A 206 -7.83 7.85 21.41
CA TRP A 206 -7.35 6.51 21.05
C TRP A 206 -7.81 6.12 19.64
N LEU A 207 -9.10 6.28 19.35
CA LEU A 207 -9.66 5.87 18.08
C LEU A 207 -9.12 6.68 16.90
N ALA A 208 -8.97 8.01 17.07
CA ALA A 208 -8.34 8.85 16.07
C ALA A 208 -6.85 8.51 15.86
N CYS A 209 -6.13 8.18 16.94
CA CYS A 209 -4.74 7.73 16.85
C CYS A 209 -4.63 6.41 16.08
N ALA A 210 -5.46 5.42 16.43
CA ALA A 210 -5.50 4.12 15.78
C ALA A 210 -5.79 4.24 14.27
N VAL A 211 -6.85 4.97 13.90
CA VAL A 211 -7.23 5.18 12.48
C VAL A 211 -6.10 5.88 11.69
N ARG A 212 -5.45 6.89 12.28
CA ARG A 212 -4.29 7.55 11.64
C ARG A 212 -3.07 6.64 11.53
N GLY A 213 -2.80 5.84 12.55
CA GLY A 213 -1.72 4.86 12.55
C GLY A 213 -1.92 3.84 11.44
N SER A 214 -3.11 3.24 11.35
CA SER A 214 -3.48 2.32 10.27
C SER A 214 -3.36 2.98 8.90
N ALA A 215 -3.80 4.23 8.76
CA ALA A 215 -3.66 4.98 7.52
C ALA A 215 -2.20 5.18 7.10
N ARG A 216 -1.32 5.57 8.04
CA ARG A 216 0.12 5.73 7.77
C ARG A 216 0.78 4.40 7.39
N MET A 217 0.41 3.32 8.08
CA MET A 217 0.93 1.97 7.80
C MET A 217 0.58 1.53 6.38
N LEU A 218 -0.67 1.71 5.95
CA LEU A 218 -1.10 1.35 4.59
C LEU A 218 -0.35 2.15 3.51
N ARG A 219 -0.06 3.44 3.76
CA ARG A 219 0.77 4.27 2.86
C ARG A 219 2.18 3.72 2.74
N ALA A 220 2.84 3.43 3.87
CA ALA A 220 4.20 2.89 3.89
C ALA A 220 4.28 1.54 3.16
N LEU A 221 3.27 0.68 3.32
CA LEU A 221 3.18 -0.58 2.58
C LEU A 221 3.03 -0.36 1.07
N ALA A 222 2.20 0.61 0.64
CA ALA A 222 2.03 0.93 -0.77
C ALA A 222 3.32 1.50 -1.40
N GLU A 223 4.03 2.37 -0.68
CA GLU A 223 5.33 2.89 -1.12
C GLU A 223 6.38 1.79 -1.22
N LEU A 224 6.43 0.88 -0.25
CA LEU A 224 7.32 -0.27 -0.27
C LEU A 224 7.04 -1.20 -1.46
N THR A 225 5.77 -1.47 -1.78
CA THR A 225 5.41 -2.27 -2.95
C THR A 225 5.83 -1.59 -4.25
N ALA A 226 5.60 -0.28 -4.38
CA ALA A 226 6.02 0.47 -5.56
C ALA A 226 7.56 0.48 -5.73
N ALA A 227 8.31 0.63 -4.63
CA ALA A 227 9.76 0.57 -4.65
C ALA A 227 10.29 -0.83 -5.05
N ARG A 228 9.63 -1.91 -4.58
CA ARG A 228 9.98 -3.29 -4.96
C ARG A 228 9.73 -3.54 -6.44
N GLU A 229 8.61 -3.05 -6.98
CA GLU A 229 8.32 -3.15 -8.41
C GLU A 229 9.32 -2.37 -9.25
N ALA A 230 9.70 -1.16 -8.82
CA ALA A 230 10.73 -0.36 -9.49
C ALA A 230 12.09 -1.08 -9.50
N ARG A 231 12.51 -1.66 -8.36
CA ARG A 231 13.75 -2.45 -8.27
C ARG A 231 13.71 -3.69 -9.17
N ALA A 232 12.58 -4.39 -9.24
CA ALA A 232 12.44 -5.54 -10.12
C ALA A 232 12.59 -5.16 -11.60
N ARG A 233 12.05 -3.99 -12.01
CA ARG A 233 12.22 -3.47 -13.38
C ARG A 233 13.66 -3.06 -13.68
N LEU A 234 14.33 -2.41 -12.73
CA LEU A 234 15.74 -2.04 -12.87
C LEU A 234 16.64 -3.28 -12.97
N ALA A 235 16.46 -4.25 -12.08
CA ALA A 235 17.22 -5.51 -12.13
C ALA A 235 17.01 -6.24 -13.47
N ALA A 236 15.78 -6.25 -14.00
CA ALA A 236 15.51 -6.82 -15.32
C ALA A 236 16.17 -6.04 -16.46
N ALA A 237 16.31 -4.72 -16.35
CA ALA A 237 17.00 -3.89 -17.35
C ALA A 237 18.53 -4.05 -17.28
N GLU A 238 19.10 -4.11 -16.08
CA GLU A 238 20.52 -4.39 -15.84
C GLU A 238 20.91 -5.75 -16.41
N GLU A 239 20.09 -6.78 -16.18
CA GLU A 239 20.35 -8.11 -16.72
C GLU A 239 20.32 -8.11 -18.25
N ARG A 240 19.38 -7.39 -18.88
CA ARG A 240 19.34 -7.24 -20.34
C ARG A 240 20.59 -6.55 -20.90
N LEU A 241 21.11 -5.54 -20.21
CA LEU A 241 22.35 -4.85 -20.59
C LEU A 241 23.57 -5.76 -20.45
N ARG A 242 23.63 -6.50 -19.34
CA ARG A 242 24.69 -7.47 -19.09
C ARG A 242 24.69 -8.57 -20.16
N LEU A 243 23.53 -9.15 -20.46
CA LEU A 243 23.39 -10.14 -21.52
C LEU A 243 23.81 -9.60 -22.89
N GLY A 244 23.43 -8.36 -23.23
CA GLY A 244 23.88 -7.70 -24.46
C GLY A 244 25.40 -7.58 -24.53
N ARG A 245 26.07 -7.27 -23.42
CA ARG A 245 27.53 -7.17 -23.34
C ARG A 245 28.21 -8.53 -23.45
N GLU A 246 27.71 -9.54 -22.73
CA GLU A 246 28.23 -10.91 -22.79
C GLU A 246 28.08 -11.49 -24.21
N MET A 247 26.94 -11.23 -24.87
CA MET A 247 26.73 -11.61 -26.28
C MET A 247 27.70 -10.90 -27.22
N HIS A 248 27.89 -9.59 -27.07
CA HIS A 248 28.80 -8.82 -27.92
C HIS A 248 30.26 -9.27 -27.78
N GLU A 249 30.72 -9.54 -26.55
CA GLU A 249 32.07 -10.04 -26.29
C GLU A 249 32.29 -11.46 -26.83
N ALA A 250 31.31 -12.35 -26.66
CA ALA A 250 31.38 -13.71 -27.20
C ALA A 250 31.41 -13.71 -28.73
N LEU A 251 30.53 -12.93 -29.36
CA LEU A 251 30.48 -12.77 -30.81
C LEU A 251 31.77 -12.13 -31.35
N GLY A 252 32.26 -11.07 -30.72
CA GLY A 252 33.47 -10.37 -31.16
C GLY A 252 34.69 -11.28 -31.22
N ARG A 253 34.90 -12.12 -30.20
CA ARG A 253 36.02 -13.08 -30.19
C ARG A 253 35.92 -14.11 -31.31
N ARG A 254 34.73 -14.67 -31.56
CA ARG A 254 34.54 -15.69 -32.61
C ARG A 254 34.65 -15.10 -34.01
N LEU A 255 34.13 -13.89 -34.22
CA LEU A 255 34.26 -13.17 -35.49
C LEU A 255 35.73 -12.87 -35.83
N ALA A 256 36.56 -12.54 -34.84
CA ALA A 256 37.99 -12.34 -35.05
C ALA A 256 38.69 -13.64 -35.54
N VAL A 257 38.35 -14.80 -34.98
CA VAL A 257 38.88 -16.11 -35.42
C VAL A 257 38.39 -16.45 -36.83
N ILE A 258 37.13 -16.17 -37.14
CA ILE A 258 36.58 -16.35 -38.50
C ILE A 258 37.36 -15.48 -39.50
N ALA A 259 37.55 -14.19 -39.22
CA ALA A 259 38.30 -13.29 -40.09
C ALA A 259 39.71 -13.81 -40.37
N LEU A 260 40.43 -14.26 -39.33
CA LEU A 260 41.78 -14.84 -39.46
C LEU A 260 41.79 -16.12 -40.31
N ASN A 261 40.82 -17.02 -40.12
CA ASN A 261 40.72 -18.25 -40.93
C ASN A 261 40.33 -17.96 -42.39
N CYS A 262 39.50 -16.94 -42.63
CA CYS A 262 39.17 -16.49 -43.98
C CYS A 262 40.41 -15.95 -44.70
N GLU A 263 41.22 -15.12 -44.03
CA GLU A 263 42.46 -14.60 -44.59
C GLU A 263 43.44 -15.74 -44.97
N LEU A 264 43.61 -16.73 -44.08
CA LEU A 264 44.45 -17.89 -44.34
C LEU A 264 43.91 -18.76 -45.50
N ALA A 265 42.60 -18.94 -45.60
CA ALA A 265 41.99 -19.70 -46.70
C ALA A 265 42.22 -19.02 -48.05
N VAL A 266 42.12 -17.68 -48.12
CA VAL A 266 42.41 -16.91 -49.33
C VAL A 266 43.87 -17.05 -49.74
N GLN A 267 44.81 -16.98 -48.78
CA GLN A 267 46.24 -17.20 -49.05
C GLN A 267 46.51 -18.61 -49.61
N LEU A 268 45.90 -19.66 -49.04
CA LEU A 268 46.06 -21.05 -49.51
C LEU A 268 45.40 -21.28 -50.88
N ALA A 269 44.27 -20.63 -51.15
CA ALA A 269 43.59 -20.70 -52.44
C ALA A 269 44.43 -20.08 -53.56
N HIS A 270 45.08 -18.94 -53.31
CA HIS A 270 46.01 -18.33 -54.26
C HIS A 270 47.21 -19.22 -54.58
N GLN A 271 47.62 -20.08 -53.65
CA GLN A 271 48.71 -21.05 -53.82
C GLN A 271 48.24 -22.37 -54.47
N GLY A 272 46.95 -22.53 -54.79
CA GLY A 272 46.39 -23.76 -55.34
C GLY A 272 46.34 -24.93 -54.34
N SER A 273 46.45 -24.66 -53.05
CA SER A 273 46.47 -25.72 -52.02
C SER A 273 45.07 -26.26 -51.75
N PRO A 274 44.87 -27.60 -51.73
CA PRO A 274 43.58 -28.19 -51.37
C PRO A 274 43.17 -27.89 -49.92
N ALA A 275 44.11 -27.50 -49.05
CA ALA A 275 43.86 -27.13 -47.66
C ALA A 275 42.95 -25.88 -47.51
N ALA A 276 42.75 -25.10 -48.57
CA ALA A 276 41.81 -23.97 -48.56
C ALA A 276 40.37 -24.41 -48.27
N VAL A 277 39.96 -25.59 -48.77
CA VAL A 277 38.62 -26.15 -48.55
C VAL A 277 38.41 -26.52 -47.07
N GLU A 278 39.42 -27.12 -46.44
CA GLU A 278 39.38 -27.45 -45.00
C GLU A 278 39.23 -26.20 -44.13
N ARG A 279 39.92 -25.11 -44.48
CA ARG A 279 39.82 -23.84 -43.73
C ARG A 279 38.44 -23.19 -43.86
N MET A 280 37.81 -23.28 -45.03
CA MET A 280 36.44 -22.82 -45.23
C MET A 280 35.40 -23.69 -44.50
N ALA A 281 35.60 -25.01 -44.46
CA ALA A 281 34.76 -25.91 -43.66
C ALA A 281 34.84 -25.59 -42.16
N GLU A 282 36.04 -25.25 -41.65
CA GLU A 282 36.22 -24.83 -40.26
C GLU A 282 35.51 -23.49 -39.96
N VAL A 283 35.56 -22.53 -40.88
CA VAL A 283 34.78 -21.28 -40.76
C VAL A 283 33.28 -21.55 -40.69
N GLN A 284 32.76 -22.43 -41.55
CA GLN A 284 31.34 -22.80 -41.54
C GLN A 284 30.94 -23.43 -40.20
N ARG A 285 31.77 -24.31 -39.65
CA ARG A 285 31.54 -24.93 -38.34
C ARG A 285 31.52 -23.88 -37.22
N ILE A 286 32.53 -23.01 -37.16
CA ILE A 286 32.61 -21.95 -36.14
C ILE A 286 31.40 -21.01 -36.24
N ALA A 287 30.95 -20.67 -37.45
CA ALA A 287 29.78 -19.83 -37.67
C ALA A 287 28.49 -20.49 -37.16
N GLN A 288 28.27 -21.78 -37.46
CA GLN A 288 27.12 -22.54 -36.98
C GLN A 288 27.13 -22.66 -35.44
N ASP A 289 28.27 -23.00 -34.85
CA ASP A 289 28.44 -23.08 -33.41
C ASP A 289 28.20 -21.72 -32.73
N SER A 290 28.52 -20.61 -33.41
CA SER A 290 28.30 -19.25 -32.89
C SER A 290 26.83 -18.86 -32.93
N GLN A 291 26.12 -19.22 -34.00
CA GLN A 291 24.69 -19.00 -34.10
C GLN A 291 23.92 -19.83 -33.07
N GLN A 292 24.34 -21.08 -32.83
CA GLN A 292 23.72 -21.93 -31.82
C GLN A 292 23.94 -21.38 -30.41
N GLU A 293 25.17 -20.94 -30.08
CA GLU A 293 25.45 -20.34 -28.76
C GLU A 293 24.59 -19.09 -28.50
N VAL A 294 24.41 -18.22 -29.50
CA VAL A 294 23.53 -17.03 -29.37
C VAL A 294 22.06 -17.42 -29.22
N ARG A 295 21.60 -18.43 -29.96
CA ARG A 295 20.22 -18.96 -29.80
C ARG A 295 20.00 -19.52 -28.40
N ASP A 296 20.94 -20.31 -27.89
CA ASP A 296 20.84 -20.88 -26.54
C ASP A 296 20.85 -19.80 -25.45
N MET A 297 21.63 -18.72 -25.64
CA MET A 297 21.64 -17.56 -24.74
C MET A 297 20.34 -16.72 -24.79
N THR A 298 19.68 -16.63 -25.95
CA THR A 298 18.44 -15.84 -26.12
C THR A 298 17.18 -16.59 -25.74
N CYS A 299 17.14 -17.92 -25.89
CA CYS A 299 15.99 -18.75 -25.50
C CYS A 299 15.68 -18.65 -23.99
N GLY A 300 16.70 -18.53 -23.13
CA GLY A 300 16.52 -18.32 -21.69
C GLY A 300 15.84 -17.00 -21.29
N CYS A 301 15.72 -16.04 -22.22
CA CYS A 301 15.03 -14.76 -21.99
C CYS A 301 13.52 -14.80 -22.31
N ARG A 302 13.01 -15.90 -22.91
CA ARG A 302 11.63 -15.98 -23.42
C ARG A 302 10.69 -16.79 -22.53
N GLU A 303 11.19 -17.49 -21.51
CA GLU A 303 10.34 -18.11 -20.50
C GLU A 303 9.70 -17.03 -19.59
N PRO A 304 8.38 -17.07 -19.32
CA PRO A 304 7.68 -16.01 -18.57
C PRO A 304 8.00 -15.90 -17.07
N ASP A 305 8.92 -16.70 -16.53
CA ASP A 305 9.18 -16.76 -15.08
C ASP A 305 10.64 -16.36 -14.76
N ALA A 306 10.83 -15.04 -14.71
CA ALA A 306 12.12 -14.33 -14.76
C ALA A 306 13.07 -14.55 -13.55
N ARG A 307 12.85 -15.56 -12.71
CA ARG A 307 13.78 -15.91 -11.61
C ARG A 307 14.27 -17.36 -11.64
N THR A 308 13.53 -18.25 -12.28
CA THR A 308 13.82 -19.68 -12.24
C THR A 308 14.64 -20.13 -13.46
N GLY A 309 14.48 -19.47 -14.61
CA GLY A 309 15.17 -19.82 -15.86
C GLY A 309 16.66 -19.47 -15.92
N LEU A 310 17.05 -18.26 -15.47
CA LEU A 310 18.44 -17.79 -15.52
C LEU A 310 19.39 -18.59 -14.61
N VAL A 311 18.91 -19.03 -13.44
CA VAL A 311 19.66 -19.88 -12.52
C VAL A 311 19.90 -21.28 -13.15
N ALA A 312 18.90 -21.81 -13.86
CA ALA A 312 19.02 -23.10 -14.53
C ALA A 312 20.00 -23.06 -15.72
N TYR A 313 20.06 -21.96 -16.48
CA TYR A 313 21.04 -21.80 -17.56
C TYR A 313 22.49 -21.70 -17.03
N HIS A 314 22.74 -20.87 -16.01
CA HIS A 314 24.09 -20.75 -15.44
C HIS A 314 24.56 -22.02 -14.70
N ALA A 315 23.66 -22.74 -14.03
CA ALA A 315 23.97 -24.03 -13.43
C ALA A 315 24.31 -25.08 -14.50
N ARG A 316 23.58 -25.10 -15.61
CA ARG A 316 23.83 -26.00 -16.73
C ARG A 316 25.14 -25.68 -17.46
N ARG A 317 25.50 -24.39 -17.61
CA ARG A 317 26.77 -23.96 -18.22
C ARG A 317 27.99 -24.27 -17.34
N ARG A 318 27.89 -24.14 -16.00
CA ARG A 318 28.98 -24.54 -15.09
C ARG A 318 29.20 -26.05 -15.06
N LEU A 319 28.16 -26.84 -15.28
CA LEU A 319 28.26 -28.31 -15.34
C LEU A 319 28.65 -28.81 -16.75
N ALA A 320 28.40 -28.01 -17.80
CA ALA A 320 28.69 -28.36 -19.19
C ALA A 320 30.12 -28.04 -19.64
N ASP A 321 31.01 -27.57 -18.76
CA ASP A 321 32.42 -27.40 -19.09
C ASP A 321 33.40 -28.36 -18.39
N PRO A 322 33.38 -29.66 -18.75
CA PRO A 322 34.49 -30.57 -18.49
C PRO A 322 35.53 -30.58 -19.62
N ARG A 323 35.37 -29.75 -20.68
CA ARG A 323 36.24 -29.80 -21.88
C ARG A 323 37.35 -28.74 -21.89
N GLN A 324 37.19 -27.58 -21.24
CA GLN A 324 38.31 -26.63 -21.07
C GLN A 324 39.41 -27.20 -20.15
N ALA A 325 39.05 -27.90 -19.08
CA ALA A 325 40.03 -28.57 -18.20
C ALA A 325 40.87 -29.65 -18.94
N GLY A 326 40.31 -30.29 -19.97
CA GLY A 326 40.99 -31.35 -20.74
C GLY A 326 41.86 -30.84 -21.91
N CYS A 327 41.52 -29.70 -22.51
CA CYS A 327 42.28 -29.14 -23.63
C CYS A 327 43.50 -28.32 -23.17
N GLU A 328 43.41 -27.61 -22.05
CA GLU A 328 44.53 -26.89 -21.46
C GLU A 328 45.64 -27.86 -20.99
N ASN A 329 45.25 -29.02 -20.44
CA ASN A 329 46.17 -30.06 -20.00
C ASN A 329 46.88 -30.79 -21.16
N ARG A 330 46.20 -31.00 -22.30
CA ARG A 330 46.81 -31.62 -23.49
C ARG A 330 47.82 -30.70 -24.20
N HIS A 331 47.54 -29.40 -24.25
CA HIS A 331 48.50 -28.43 -24.81
C HIS A 331 49.68 -28.13 -23.87
N ALA A 332 49.51 -28.27 -22.55
CA ALA A 332 50.61 -28.24 -21.59
C ALA A 332 51.50 -29.49 -21.69
N ALA A 333 50.91 -30.69 -21.75
CA ALA A 333 51.65 -31.95 -21.91
C ALA A 333 52.44 -32.01 -23.23
N ALA A 334 51.87 -31.53 -24.34
CA ALA A 334 52.54 -31.48 -25.64
C ALA A 334 53.64 -30.38 -25.74
N ARG A 335 53.66 -29.41 -24.81
CA ARG A 335 54.73 -28.41 -24.68
C ARG A 335 55.89 -28.93 -23.84
N ILE A 336 55.58 -29.68 -22.77
CA ILE A 336 56.58 -30.31 -21.89
C ILE A 336 57.30 -31.49 -22.59
N GLY A 337 56.59 -32.29 -23.40
CA GLY A 337 57.21 -33.34 -24.21
C GLY A 337 58.21 -32.83 -25.26
N ARG A 338 57.91 -31.67 -25.88
CA ARG A 338 58.81 -31.02 -26.85
C ARG A 338 60.02 -30.34 -26.22
N GLN A 339 59.93 -29.87 -24.97
CA GLN A 339 61.08 -29.32 -24.24
C GLN A 339 61.98 -30.39 -23.61
N ARG A 340 61.52 -31.64 -23.46
CA ARG A 340 62.29 -32.74 -22.86
C ARG A 340 62.85 -33.76 -23.85
N GLY A 341 62.73 -33.54 -25.16
CA GLY A 341 63.41 -34.36 -26.17
C GLY A 341 62.95 -35.82 -26.23
N TRP A 342 61.66 -36.08 -26.07
CA TRP A 342 61.06 -37.40 -26.33
C TRP A 342 60.10 -37.30 -27.51
N LEU A 343 60.66 -37.17 -28.71
CA LEU A 343 60.11 -37.53 -30.02
C LEU A 343 61.27 -37.53 -31.02
#